data_AF-A0A832E381-F1
#
_entry.id   AF-A0A832E381-F1
#
_cell.length_a   1.000
_cell.length_b   1.000
_cell.length_c   1.000
_cell.angle_alpha   90.00
_cell.angle_beta   90.00
_cell.angle_gamma   90.00
#
_symmetry.space_group_name_H-M   'P 1'
#
loop_
_entity.id
_entity.type
_entity.pdbx_description
1 polymer ?
#
loop_
_entity_poly.entity_id
_entity_poly.type
_entity_poly.pdbx_seq_one_letter_code
_entity_poly.pdbx_strand_id
1 'polypeptide(L)'
;MKVEFFSAECKLCTRTYVMLSHRFPHVDIIVHKASECRDGSCCALSEQYGVRAVPSLVVDGKVVLVGLPQEQDWARLEHILGGAGDSPVS
;
A
#
# COMPACT_ATOMS: atom_id res chain seq x y z
N MET A 1 -2.91 1.43 -12.61
CA MET A 1 -3.26 1.34 -11.18
C MET A 1 -2.18 2.06 -10.40
N LYS A 2 -2.55 3.01 -9.53
CA LYS A 2 -1.62 3.74 -8.67
C LYS A 2 -1.63 3.09 -7.29
N VAL A 3 -0.50 2.54 -6.86
CA VAL A 3 -0.34 1.89 -5.56
C VAL A 3 0.60 2.71 -4.70
N GLU A 4 0.11 3.15 -3.54
CA GLU A 4 0.81 4.10 -2.67
C GLU A 4 0.85 3.55 -1.24
N PHE A 5 2.03 3.60 -0.61
CA PHE A 5 2.27 3.10 0.73
C PHE A 5 2.70 4.23 1.66
N PHE A 6 1.94 4.47 2.72
CA PHE A 6 2.23 5.50 3.71
C PHE A 6 3.01 4.92 4.89
N SER A 7 4.14 5.52 5.20
CA SER A 7 5.13 4.98 6.16
C SER A 7 5.61 6.05 7.13
N ALA A 8 5.66 5.72 8.42
CA ALA A 8 6.41 6.49 9.43
C ALA A 8 7.84 5.95 9.65
N GLU A 9 8.34 5.09 8.73
CA GLU A 9 9.69 4.53 8.77
C GLU A 9 10.00 3.73 10.06
N CYS A 10 8.96 3.24 10.73
CA CYS A 10 9.10 2.36 11.87
C CYS A 10 9.25 0.89 11.44
N LYS A 11 9.70 0.03 12.36
CA LYS A 11 9.89 -1.41 12.11
C LYS A 11 8.66 -2.10 11.49
N LEU A 12 7.46 -1.69 11.92
CA LEU A 12 6.20 -2.22 11.40
C LEU A 12 5.98 -1.85 9.93
N CYS A 13 6.31 -0.61 9.55
CA CYS A 13 6.23 -0.14 8.18
C CYS A 13 7.20 -0.89 7.28
N THR A 14 8.47 -1.02 7.70
CA THR A 14 9.49 -1.78 6.97
C THR A 14 9.05 -3.22 6.75
N ARG A 15 8.58 -3.90 7.80
CA ARG A 15 8.08 -5.27 7.70
C ARG A 15 6.93 -5.41 6.71
N THR A 16 5.94 -4.53 6.83
CA THR A 16 4.74 -4.55 5.97
C THR A 16 5.11 -4.32 4.50
N TYR A 17 5.98 -3.34 4.23
CA TYR A 17 6.48 -3.06 2.89
C TYR A 17 7.22 -4.28 2.30
N VAL A 18 8.14 -4.89 3.05
CA VAL A 18 8.87 -6.09 2.58
C VAL A 18 7.92 -7.24 2.22
N MET A 19 6.88 -7.48 3.04
CA MET A 19 5.88 -8.50 2.75
C MET A 19 5.12 -8.19 1.45
N LEU A 20 4.71 -6.94 1.25
CA LEU A 20 4.00 -6.48 0.05
C LEU A 20 4.89 -6.60 -1.20
N SER A 21 6.11 -6.07 -1.16
CA SER A 21 7.04 -6.11 -2.30
C SER A 21 7.47 -7.54 -2.66
N HIS A 22 7.57 -8.44 -1.69
CA HIS A 22 7.85 -9.85 -1.96
C HIS A 22 6.64 -10.56 -2.57
N ARG A 23 5.42 -10.31 -2.06
CA ARG A 23 4.20 -10.96 -2.56
C ARG A 23 3.79 -10.45 -3.95
N PHE A 24 4.01 -9.16 -4.22
CA PHE A 24 3.62 -8.46 -5.44
C PHE A 24 4.83 -7.79 -6.12
N PRO A 25 5.84 -8.56 -6.57
CA PRO A 25 7.09 -8.01 -7.09
C PRO A 25 6.93 -7.25 -8.42
N HIS A 26 5.79 -7.41 -9.09
CA HIS A 26 5.44 -6.72 -10.33
C HIS A 26 4.69 -5.40 -10.12
N VAL A 27 4.31 -5.08 -8.87
CA VAL A 27 3.61 -3.85 -8.54
C VAL A 27 4.63 -2.78 -8.16
N ASP A 28 4.61 -1.67 -8.89
CA ASP A 28 5.35 -0.47 -8.50
C ASP A 28 4.62 0.24 -7.35
N ILE A 29 5.21 0.22 -6.15
CA ILE A 29 4.65 0.80 -4.93
C ILE A 29 5.36 2.12 -4.65
N ILE A 30 4.63 3.23 -4.76
CA ILE A 30 5.12 4.56 -4.40
C ILE A 30 5.10 4.68 -2.88
N VAL A 31 6.25 4.92 -2.25
CA VAL A 31 6.36 5.04 -0.79
C VAL A 31 6.40 6.50 -0.37
N HIS A 32 5.41 6.92 0.42
CA HIS A 32 5.36 8.23 1.07
C HIS A 32 5.89 8.10 2.50
N LYS A 33 7.10 8.61 2.76
CA LYS A 33 7.74 8.53 4.08
C LYS A 33 7.52 9.80 4.88
N ALA A 34 7.16 9.67 6.16
CA ALA A 34 6.95 10.81 7.05
C ALA A 34 8.14 11.79 7.07
N SER A 35 9.39 11.33 6.95
CA SER A 35 10.57 12.21 6.88
C SER A 35 10.70 13.06 5.60
N GLU A 36 10.03 12.66 4.52
CA GLU A 36 10.00 13.38 3.24
C GLU A 36 8.92 14.48 3.25
N CYS A 37 7.98 14.41 4.18
CA CYS A 37 6.80 15.28 4.27
C CYS A 37 7.07 16.55 5.09
N ARG A 38 8.15 17.28 4.77
CA ARG A 38 8.60 18.45 5.54
C ARG A 38 7.68 19.66 5.44
N ASP A 39 6.93 19.76 4.35
CA ASP A 39 5.97 20.84 4.06
C ASP A 39 4.51 20.44 4.35
N GLY A 40 4.29 19.22 4.86
CA GLY A 40 2.96 18.67 5.11
C GLY A 40 2.23 18.12 3.88
N SER A 41 2.87 18.09 2.69
CA SER A 41 2.25 17.59 1.44
C SER A 41 1.71 16.16 1.57
N CYS A 42 2.45 15.24 2.20
CA CYS A 42 1.94 13.90 2.42
C CYS A 42 0.82 13.83 3.47
N CYS A 43 0.78 14.76 4.43
CA CYS A 43 -0.30 14.83 5.43
C CYS A 43 -1.61 15.25 4.75
N ALA A 44 -1.56 16.19 3.81
CA ALA A 44 -2.72 16.57 3.02
C ALA A 44 -3.18 15.42 2.12
N LEU A 45 -2.24 14.70 1.48
CA LEU A 45 -2.57 13.54 0.64
C LEU A 45 -3.14 12.38 1.46
N SER A 46 -2.56 12.10 2.63
CA SER A 46 -3.03 11.05 3.53
C SER A 46 -4.43 11.36 4.07
N GLU A 47 -4.70 12.62 4.42
CA GLU A 47 -6.02 13.10 4.82
C GLU A 47 -7.04 12.97 3.67
N GLN A 48 -6.68 13.38 2.45
CA GLN A 48 -7.52 13.26 1.27
C GLN A 48 -7.94 11.80 1.01
N TYR A 49 -7.04 10.85 1.20
CA TYR A 49 -7.32 9.42 1.05
C TYR A 49 -8.00 8.78 2.27
N GLY A 50 -8.13 9.50 3.39
CA GLY A 50 -8.68 8.98 4.63
C GLY A 50 -7.75 8.02 5.39
N VAL A 51 -6.43 8.14 5.20
CA VAL A 51 -5.43 7.38 5.94
C VAL A 51 -5.39 7.87 7.39
N ARG A 52 -5.74 6.99 8.33
CA ARG A 52 -5.80 7.30 9.78
C ARG A 52 -4.64 6.74 10.59
N ALA A 53 -3.89 5.81 10.02
CA ALA A 53 -2.76 5.14 10.68
C ALA A 53 -1.74 4.70 9.63
N VAL A 54 -0.51 4.43 10.08
CA VAL A 54 0.55 3.84 9.27
C VAL A 54 1.08 2.56 9.93
N PRO A 55 1.53 1.56 9.15
CA PRO A 55 1.55 1.53 7.69
C PRO A 55 0.14 1.44 7.08
N SER A 56 -0.07 2.04 5.92
CA SER A 56 -1.31 1.90 5.14
C SER A 56 -1.00 1.76 3.66
N LEU A 57 -1.75 0.91 2.97
CA LEU A 57 -1.70 0.77 1.51
C LEU A 57 -2.95 1.40 0.89
N VAL A 58 -2.73 2.22 -0.12
CA VAL A 58 -3.75 2.88 -0.91
C VAL A 58 -3.65 2.40 -2.35
N VAL A 59 -4.77 2.06 -2.95
CA VAL A 59 -4.88 1.70 -4.37
C VAL A 59 -5.91 2.61 -5.01
N ASP A 60 -5.49 3.36 -6.03
CA ASP A 60 -6.31 4.33 -6.76
C ASP A 60 -7.10 5.27 -5.82
N GLY A 61 -6.39 5.80 -4.81
CA GLY A 61 -6.93 6.74 -3.81
C GLY A 61 -7.80 6.12 -2.72
N LYS A 62 -7.95 4.79 -2.67
CA LYS A 62 -8.72 4.08 -1.63
C LYS A 62 -7.81 3.30 -0.69
N VAL A 63 -8.00 3.44 0.62
CA VAL A 63 -7.30 2.62 1.61
C VAL A 63 -7.77 1.17 1.50
N VAL A 64 -6.85 0.26 1.18
CA VAL A 64 -7.13 -1.18 1.03
C VAL A 64 -6.53 -2.02 2.14
N LEU A 65 -5.54 -1.49 2.86
CA LEU A 65 -4.89 -2.13 4.00
C LEU A 65 -4.47 -1.07 5.03
N VAL A 66 -4.66 -1.39 6.31
CA VAL A 66 -4.13 -0.63 7.45
C VAL A 66 -3.42 -1.60 8.39
N GLY A 67 -2.18 -1.30 8.77
CA GLY A 67 -1.36 -2.11 9.66
C GLY A 67 -0.74 -3.34 8.97
N LEU A 68 -0.47 -4.37 9.77
CA LEU A 68 0.08 -5.63 9.27
C LEU A 68 -1.03 -6.48 8.62
N PRO A 69 -0.86 -6.89 7.36
CA PRO A 69 -1.83 -7.73 6.66
C PRO A 69 -1.97 -9.10 7.33
N GLN A 70 -3.23 -9.50 7.54
CA GLN A 70 -3.65 -10.82 7.99
C GLN A 70 -4.05 -11.71 6.78
N GLU A 71 -4.36 -12.99 7.02
CA GLU A 71 -4.72 -13.93 5.95
C GLU A 71 -5.84 -13.42 5.02
N GLN A 72 -6.89 -12.86 5.60
CA GLN A 72 -8.01 -12.28 4.85
C GLN A 72 -7.61 -11.06 3.99
N ASP A 73 -6.60 -10.30 4.42
CA ASP A 73 -6.12 -9.15 3.66
C ASP A 73 -5.38 -9.61 2.40
N TRP A 74 -4.66 -10.74 2.47
CA TRP A 74 -3.93 -11.27 1.32
C TRP A 74 -4.86 -11.69 0.18
N ALA A 75 -5.93 -12.43 0.48
CA ALA A 75 -6.92 -12.81 -0.53
C ALA A 75 -7.54 -11.59 -1.23
N ARG A 76 -7.84 -10.54 -0.45
CA ARG A 76 -8.36 -9.27 -0.99
C ARG A 76 -7.31 -8.55 -1.84
N LEU A 77 -6.07 -8.47 -1.36
CA LEU A 77 -4.98 -7.80 -2.06
C LEU A 77 -4.62 -8.53 -3.36
N GLU A 78 -4.69 -9.86 -3.41
CA GLU A 78 -4.50 -10.64 -4.63
C GLU A 78 -5.56 -10.32 -5.69
N HIS A 79 -6.82 -10.18 -5.28
CA HIS A 79 -7.88 -9.77 -6.21
C HIS A 79 -7.68 -8.34 -6.75
N ILE A 80 -7.18 -7.42 -5.91
CA ILE A 80 -6.96 -6.02 -6.28
C ILE A 80 -5.70 -5.84 -7.12
N LEU A 81 -4.60 -6.51 -6.73
CA LEU A 81 -3.26 -6.26 -7.26
C LEU A 81 -2.80 -7.32 -8.27
N GLY A 82 -3.35 -8.53 -8.23
CA GLY A 82 -2.97 -9.63 -9.12
C GLY A 82 -3.58 -9.55 -10.53
N GLY A 83 -4.41 -8.55 -10.82
CA GLY A 83 -5.23 -8.48 -12.03
C GLY A 83 -4.70 -7.58 -13.13
N ALA A 84 -3.64 -8.01 -13.82
CA ALA A 84 -3.40 -7.74 -15.25
C ALA A 84 -2.38 -8.76 -15.81
N GLY A 85 -2.73 -10.05 -15.81
CA GLY A 85 -1.87 -11.09 -16.37
C GLY A 85 -2.39 -12.50 -16.15
N ASP A 86 -3.61 -12.79 -16.59
CA ASP A 86 -4.02 -14.09 -17.16
C ASP A 86 -5.55 -14.10 -17.29
N SER A 87 -6.03 -13.80 -18.50
CA SER A 87 -7.29 -14.39 -18.93
C SER A 87 -7.04 -15.88 -19.14
N PRO A 88 -7.89 -16.80 -18.64
CA PRO A 88 -7.80 -18.18 -19.04
C PRO A 88 -8.10 -18.24 -20.54
N VAL A 89 -7.09 -18.61 -21.33
CA VAL A 89 -7.30 -19.03 -22.72
C VAL A 89 -8.16 -20.29 -22.62
N SER A 90 -9.45 -20.15 -22.94
CA SER A 90 -10.34 -21.26 -23.31
C SER A 90 -10.33 -21.41 -24.82
#